data_AF-A0A2Z4PNC6-F1
#
_entry.id   AF-A0A2Z4PNC6-F1
#
_cell.length_a   1.000
_cell.length_b   1.000
_cell.length_c   1.000
_cell.angle_alpha   90.00
_cell.angle_beta   90.00
_cell.angle_gamma   90.00
#
_symmetry.space_group_name_H-M   'P 1'
#
loop_
_entity.id
_entity.type
_entity.pdbx_description
1 polymer ?
#
loop_
_entity_poly.entity_id
_entity_poly.type
_entity_poly.pdbx_seq_one_letter_code
_entity_poly.pdbx_strand_id
1 'polypeptide(L)'
;MPYALGDKISISILDGGIEITDEEYVAAVTAKISGRNVYVHGGSLLIESIERREIYSTESGSVKEIAANAPLPDFYTDIPPPTHDHEWDGGEWIISAEKLSASVRKSRDALLDQLTWRYERHAREMRLGVETTDSLSALDTYAQALADVPQEEGFPTDIEWPEVPA
;
A
#
# COMPACT_ATOMS: atom_id res chain seq x y z
N MET A 1 22.22 -21.21 37.09
CA MET A 1 22.21 -20.72 35.71
C MET A 1 20.95 -21.25 35.03
N PRO A 2 19.99 -20.39 34.70
CA PRO A 2 18.81 -20.75 33.94
C PRO A 2 19.10 -20.93 32.44
N TYR A 3 18.18 -21.59 31.75
CA TYR A 3 18.28 -21.98 30.33
C TYR A 3 16.98 -21.69 29.58
N ALA A 4 17.09 -21.42 28.27
CA ALA A 4 15.96 -21.24 27.37
C ALA A 4 16.12 -22.06 26.08
N LEU A 5 15.01 -22.59 25.56
CA LEU A 5 14.98 -23.32 24.29
C LEU A 5 13.61 -23.17 23.62
N GLY A 6 13.58 -22.63 22.40
CA GLY A 6 12.32 -22.32 21.74
C GLY A 6 11.49 -21.37 22.60
N ASP A 7 10.26 -21.74 22.93
CA ASP A 7 9.38 -21.01 23.84
C ASP A 7 9.52 -21.43 25.32
N LYS A 8 10.46 -22.32 25.67
CA LYS A 8 10.64 -22.86 27.03
C LYS A 8 11.72 -22.11 27.79
N ILE A 9 11.50 -21.94 29.10
CA ILE A 9 12.48 -21.42 30.07
C ILE A 9 12.55 -22.38 31.26
N SER A 10 13.74 -22.62 31.80
CA SER A 10 13.98 -23.63 32.82
C SER A 10 15.17 -23.25 33.71
N ILE A 11 15.13 -23.65 34.98
CA ILE A 11 16.30 -23.59 35.89
C ILE A 11 17.22 -24.81 35.74
N SER A 12 16.74 -25.87 35.09
CA SER A 12 17.50 -27.05 34.74
C SER A 12 17.96 -26.95 33.29
N ILE A 13 19.10 -27.60 32.98
CA ILE A 13 19.66 -27.62 31.63
C ILE A 13 18.62 -28.13 30.62
N LEU A 14 18.51 -27.41 29.50
CA LEU A 14 17.73 -27.81 28.35
C LEU A 14 18.71 -28.25 27.27
N ASP A 15 18.61 -29.49 26.81
CA ASP A 15 19.46 -30.01 25.76
C ASP A 15 19.29 -29.18 24.48
N GLY A 16 20.38 -28.62 23.94
CA GLY A 16 20.37 -27.66 22.84
C GLY A 16 19.87 -26.24 23.20
N GLY A 17 19.60 -25.96 24.47
CA GLY A 17 19.18 -24.64 24.96
C GLY A 17 20.35 -23.66 25.15
N ILE A 18 20.02 -22.37 25.19
CA ILE A 18 20.96 -21.31 25.54
C ILE A 18 20.95 -21.08 27.05
N GLU A 19 22.09 -20.73 27.62
CA GLU A 19 22.19 -20.23 28.98
C GLU A 19 21.72 -18.77 29.01
N ILE A 20 20.94 -18.41 30.03
CA ILE A 20 20.45 -17.05 30.25
C ILE A 20 20.78 -16.60 31.67
N THR A 21 20.80 -15.30 31.89
CA THR A 21 21.03 -14.71 33.22
C THR A 21 19.82 -14.89 34.13
N ASP A 22 20.04 -14.79 35.45
CA ASP A 22 18.93 -14.79 36.41
C ASP A 22 17.97 -13.61 36.18
N GLU A 23 18.49 -12.46 35.74
CA GLU A 23 17.69 -11.29 35.38
C GLU A 23 16.79 -11.55 34.15
N GLU A 24 17.35 -12.12 33.08
CA GLU A 24 16.59 -12.53 31.89
C GLU A 24 15.53 -13.58 32.22
N TYR A 25 15.84 -14.54 33.11
CA TYR A 25 14.88 -15.53 33.57
C TYR A 25 13.70 -14.88 34.31
N VAL A 26 13.97 -13.96 35.25
CA VAL A 26 12.92 -13.24 35.98
C VAL A 26 12.08 -12.39 35.02
N ALA A 27 12.72 -11.69 34.08
CA ALA A 27 12.04 -10.88 33.07
C ALA A 27 11.15 -11.76 32.17
N ALA A 28 11.62 -12.93 31.76
CA ALA A 28 10.90 -13.88 30.94
C ALA A 28 9.68 -14.48 31.65
N VAL A 29 9.84 -14.91 32.91
CA VAL A 29 8.73 -15.40 33.73
C VAL A 29 7.67 -14.31 33.89
N THR A 30 8.09 -13.08 34.21
CA THR A 30 7.19 -11.93 34.34
C THR A 30 6.45 -11.66 33.03
N ALA A 31 7.16 -11.67 31.91
CA ALA A 31 6.57 -11.48 30.59
C ALA A 31 5.51 -12.54 30.26
N LYS A 32 5.80 -13.82 30.51
CA LYS A 32 4.85 -14.92 30.32
C LYS A 32 3.62 -14.80 31.21
N ILE A 33 3.79 -14.40 32.47
CA ILE A 33 2.67 -14.14 33.38
C ILE A 33 1.77 -13.02 32.84
N SER A 34 2.37 -11.98 32.25
CA SER A 34 1.64 -10.89 31.59
C SER A 34 1.12 -11.26 30.19
N GLY A 35 1.19 -12.53 29.76
CA GLY A 35 0.70 -13.00 28.47
C GLY A 35 1.56 -12.61 27.26
N ARG A 36 2.81 -12.16 27.48
CA ARG A 36 3.76 -11.83 26.40
C ARG A 36 4.53 -13.07 25.98
N ASN A 37 4.81 -13.18 24.69
CA ASN A 37 5.61 -14.27 24.17
C ASN A 37 7.08 -14.08 24.53
N VAL A 38 7.74 -15.19 24.83
CA VAL A 38 9.17 -15.26 25.10
C VAL A 38 9.71 -16.47 24.37
N TYR A 39 10.73 -16.26 23.54
CA TYR A 39 11.35 -17.35 22.79
C TYR A 39 12.82 -17.06 22.46
N VAL A 40 13.56 -18.09 22.10
CA VAL A 40 14.93 -17.97 21.62
C VAL A 40 14.93 -17.64 20.13
N HIS A 41 15.58 -16.54 19.74
CA HIS A 41 15.78 -16.14 18.35
C HIS A 41 17.22 -15.67 18.15
N GLY A 42 17.88 -16.14 17.08
CA GLY A 42 19.28 -15.77 16.81
C GLY A 42 20.26 -16.12 17.94
N GLY A 43 19.97 -17.17 18.73
CA GLY A 43 20.80 -17.57 19.87
C GLY A 43 20.67 -16.70 21.12
N SER A 44 19.69 -15.78 21.16
CA SER A 44 19.41 -14.92 22.31
C SER A 44 17.94 -15.03 22.72
N LEU A 45 17.65 -14.67 23.98
CA LEU A 45 16.29 -14.62 24.48
C LEU A 45 15.60 -13.35 23.95
N LEU A 46 14.44 -13.51 23.31
CA LEU A 46 13.59 -12.43 22.86
C LEU A 46 12.31 -12.42 23.68
N ILE A 47 12.03 -11.28 24.30
CA ILE A 47 10.77 -11.00 25.00
C ILE A 47 10.00 -10.01 24.13
N GLU A 48 8.80 -10.37 23.68
CA GLU A 48 8.00 -9.47 22.83
C GLU A 48 7.65 -8.17 23.57
N SER A 49 7.83 -7.06 22.85
CA SER A 49 7.42 -5.73 23.29
C SER A 49 5.90 -5.66 23.40
N ILE A 50 5.43 -4.80 24.29
CA ILE A 50 4.02 -4.39 24.33
C ILE A 50 3.67 -3.46 23.17
N GLU A 51 4.66 -2.71 22.69
CA GLU A 51 4.52 -1.83 21.53
C GLU A 51 4.30 -2.67 20.29
N ARG A 52 3.43 -2.18 19.39
CA ARG A 52 3.09 -2.85 18.15
C ARG A 52 3.59 -2.03 16.98
N ARG A 53 3.95 -2.74 15.91
CA ARG A 53 4.24 -2.17 14.60
C ARG A 53 3.42 -2.87 13.53
N GLU A 54 3.11 -2.15 12.47
CA GLU A 54 2.49 -2.69 11.28
C GLU A 54 3.55 -3.30 10.36
N ILE A 55 3.24 -4.45 9.81
CA ILE A 55 3.96 -5.09 8.72
C ILE A 55 2.98 -5.41 7.60
N TYR A 56 3.46 -5.48 6.37
CA TYR A 56 2.65 -5.60 5.17
C TYR A 56 3.01 -6.87 4.42
N SER A 57 2.00 -7.68 4.07
CA SER A 57 2.19 -8.89 3.28
C SER A 57 2.72 -8.53 1.89
N THR A 58 3.87 -9.06 1.49
CA THR A 58 4.45 -8.80 0.16
C THR A 58 3.60 -9.39 -0.98
N GLU A 59 2.70 -10.32 -0.68
CA GLU A 59 1.82 -10.94 -1.68
C GLU A 59 0.55 -10.11 -1.95
N SER A 60 0.09 -9.34 -0.95
CA SER A 60 -1.25 -8.73 -1.00
C SER A 60 -1.32 -7.27 -0.56
N GLY A 61 -0.26 -6.74 0.05
CA GLY A 61 -0.26 -5.44 0.73
C GLY A 61 -1.10 -5.40 2.01
N SER A 62 -1.67 -6.53 2.45
CA SER A 62 -2.48 -6.58 3.67
C SER A 62 -1.66 -6.33 4.92
N VAL A 63 -2.23 -5.58 5.85
CA VAL A 63 -1.59 -5.20 7.11
C VAL A 63 -1.71 -6.29 8.17
N LYS A 64 -0.66 -6.47 8.95
CA LYS A 64 -0.63 -7.30 10.16
C LYS A 64 0.13 -6.56 11.26
N GLU A 65 -0.34 -6.64 12.49
CA GLU A 65 0.37 -6.09 13.64
C GLU A 65 1.22 -7.16 14.33
N ILE A 66 2.49 -6.81 14.63
CA ILE A 66 3.40 -7.63 15.43
C ILE A 66 4.02 -6.79 16.55
N ALA A 67 4.63 -7.44 17.55
CA ALA A 67 5.41 -6.71 18.54
C ALA A 67 6.54 -5.93 17.85
N ALA A 68 6.83 -4.72 18.34
CA ALA A 68 7.78 -3.80 17.70
C ALA A 68 9.18 -4.41 17.52
N ASN A 69 9.58 -5.32 18.42
CA ASN A 69 10.86 -6.03 18.37
C ASN A 69 10.76 -7.47 17.83
N ALA A 70 9.58 -7.94 17.43
CA ALA A 70 9.44 -9.25 16.82
C ALA A 70 10.12 -9.27 15.44
N PRO A 71 10.79 -10.37 15.05
CA PRO A 71 11.41 -10.49 13.74
C PRO A 71 10.34 -10.43 12.65
N LEU A 72 10.73 -9.92 11.48
CA LEU A 72 9.87 -9.87 10.31
C LEU A 72 9.62 -11.31 9.80
N PRO A 73 8.37 -11.76 9.67
CA PRO A 73 8.06 -13.08 9.11
C PRO A 73 8.36 -13.14 7.61
N ASP A 74 8.51 -14.35 7.07
CA ASP A 74 8.61 -14.57 5.62
C ASP A 74 7.38 -13.99 4.90
N PHE A 75 7.62 -13.40 3.72
CA PHE A 75 6.60 -12.74 2.88
C PHE A 75 5.94 -11.50 3.52
N TYR A 76 6.64 -10.82 4.43
CA TYR A 76 6.25 -9.51 4.97
C TYR A 76 7.37 -8.48 4.79
N THR A 77 6.98 -7.21 4.79
CA THR A 77 7.87 -6.04 4.76
C THR A 77 7.39 -4.97 5.76
N ASP A 78 8.32 -4.14 6.22
CA ASP A 78 8.02 -2.93 7.01
C ASP A 78 7.67 -1.72 6.14
N ILE A 79 7.83 -1.86 4.82
CA ILE A 79 7.54 -0.79 3.88
C ILE A 79 6.04 -0.83 3.56
N PRO A 80 5.27 0.22 3.84
CA PRO A 80 3.86 0.27 3.47
C PRO A 80 3.68 0.36 1.95
N PRO A 81 2.70 -0.34 1.35
CA PRO A 81 2.34 -0.10 -0.04
C PRO A 81 1.80 1.33 -0.20
N PRO A 82 2.26 2.11 -1.20
CA PRO A 82 1.75 3.46 -1.42
C PRO A 82 0.24 3.49 -1.70
N THR A 83 -0.25 2.51 -2.47
CA THR A 83 -1.68 2.28 -2.72
C THR A 83 -1.97 0.78 -2.84
N HIS A 84 -3.24 0.39 -2.76
CA HIS A 84 -3.69 -1.00 -2.95
C HIS A 84 -3.40 -1.59 -4.35
N ASP A 85 -3.06 -0.75 -5.33
CA ASP A 85 -2.72 -1.20 -6.69
C ASP A 85 -1.27 -1.66 -6.83
N HIS A 86 -0.42 -1.34 -5.84
CA HIS A 86 0.99 -1.70 -5.86
C HIS A 86 1.21 -3.18 -5.53
N GLU A 87 2.22 -3.75 -6.16
CA GLU A 87 2.66 -5.14 -6.06
C GLU A 87 4.13 -5.13 -5.62
N TRP A 88 4.53 -6.09 -4.79
CA TRP A 88 5.91 -6.19 -4.31
C TRP A 88 6.79 -6.85 -5.38
N ASP A 89 7.93 -6.24 -5.70
CA ASP A 89 8.87 -6.78 -6.69
C ASP A 89 10.05 -7.57 -6.10
N GLY A 90 10.14 -7.63 -4.77
CA GLY A 90 11.27 -8.22 -4.05
C GLY A 90 12.06 -7.21 -3.20
N GLY A 91 11.90 -5.92 -3.43
CA GLY A 91 12.54 -4.85 -2.64
C GLY A 91 11.71 -3.58 -2.51
N GLU A 92 10.81 -3.32 -3.45
CA GLU A 92 9.94 -2.16 -3.46
C GLU A 92 8.52 -2.47 -3.93
N TRP A 93 7.62 -1.54 -3.68
CA TRP A 93 6.25 -1.57 -4.16
C TRP A 93 6.20 -0.91 -5.54
N ILE A 94 5.88 -1.69 -6.56
CA ILE A 94 5.74 -1.22 -7.95
C ILE A 94 4.28 -1.26 -8.39
N ILE A 95 3.89 -0.42 -9.33
CA ILE A 95 2.62 -0.58 -10.04
C ILE A 95 2.92 -1.10 -11.45
N SER A 96 2.20 -2.13 -11.90
CA SER A 96 2.38 -2.64 -13.24
C SER A 96 1.98 -1.58 -14.28
N ALA A 97 2.68 -1.55 -15.41
CA ALA A 97 2.36 -0.66 -16.51
C ALA A 97 0.90 -0.83 -16.99
N GLU A 98 0.36 -2.05 -16.90
CA GLU A 98 -1.04 -2.35 -17.23
C GLU A 98 -2.02 -1.68 -16.25
N LYS A 99 -1.80 -1.83 -14.94
CA LYS A 99 -2.64 -1.17 -13.91
C LYS A 99 -2.59 0.35 -14.02
N LEU A 100 -1.39 0.90 -14.24
CA LEU A 100 -1.22 2.33 -14.43
C LEU A 100 -1.94 2.81 -15.70
N SER A 101 -1.79 2.09 -16.82
CA SER A 101 -2.51 2.38 -18.07
C SER A 101 -4.03 2.34 -17.90
N ALA A 102 -4.54 1.36 -17.16
CA ALA A 102 -5.97 1.23 -16.88
C ALA A 102 -6.48 2.39 -16.02
N SER A 103 -5.70 2.81 -15.01
CA SER A 103 -6.01 3.95 -14.16
C SER A 103 -6.10 5.26 -14.97
N VAL A 104 -5.10 5.52 -15.83
CA VAL A 104 -5.11 6.71 -16.71
C VAL A 104 -6.31 6.69 -17.65
N ARG A 105 -6.61 5.57 -18.31
CA ARG A 105 -7.77 5.44 -19.19
C ARG A 105 -9.09 5.67 -18.45
N LYS A 106 -9.22 5.17 -17.23
CA LYS A 106 -10.39 5.41 -16.38
C LYS A 106 -10.57 6.90 -16.06
N SER A 107 -9.48 7.62 -15.78
CA SER A 107 -9.52 9.08 -15.56
C SER A 107 -9.92 9.83 -16.82
N ARG A 108 -9.38 9.44 -17.99
CA ARG A 108 -9.79 10.00 -19.29
C ARG A 108 -11.28 9.80 -19.54
N ASP A 109 -11.78 8.59 -19.34
CA ASP A 109 -13.19 8.26 -19.60
C ASP A 109 -14.11 9.07 -18.68
N ALA A 110 -13.74 9.24 -17.40
CA ALA A 110 -14.47 10.09 -16.47
C ALA A 110 -14.48 11.58 -16.86
N LEU A 111 -13.42 12.09 -17.49
CA LEU A 111 -13.38 13.46 -18.01
C LEU A 111 -14.24 13.61 -19.28
N LEU A 112 -14.24 12.61 -20.16
CA LEU A 112 -15.12 12.58 -21.33
C LEU A 112 -16.61 12.53 -20.93
N ASP A 113 -16.96 11.72 -19.93
CA ASP A 113 -18.33 11.64 -19.40
C ASP A 113 -18.81 12.98 -18.81
N GLN A 114 -17.89 13.77 -18.23
CA GLN A 114 -18.20 15.11 -17.73
C GLN A 114 -18.52 16.12 -18.83
N LEU A 115 -18.28 15.81 -20.11
CA LEU A 115 -18.64 16.69 -21.23
C LEU A 115 -20.09 16.51 -21.70
N THR A 116 -20.72 15.37 -21.40
CA THR A 116 -22.06 15.04 -21.93
C THR A 116 -23.07 16.14 -21.66
N TRP A 117 -23.14 16.66 -20.43
CA TRP A 117 -24.09 17.70 -20.06
C TRP A 117 -23.81 19.05 -20.77
N ARG A 118 -22.54 19.35 -21.10
CA ARG A 118 -22.15 20.56 -21.85
C ARG A 118 -22.62 20.48 -23.29
N TYR A 119 -22.44 19.32 -23.93
CA TYR A 119 -23.00 19.06 -25.27
C TYR A 119 -24.52 19.16 -25.29
N GLU A 120 -25.20 18.57 -24.31
CA GLU A 120 -26.66 18.64 -24.19
C GLU A 120 -27.16 20.07 -23.96
N ARG A 121 -26.47 20.84 -23.11
CA ARG A 121 -26.73 22.26 -22.89
C ARG A 121 -26.57 23.05 -24.18
N HIS A 122 -25.43 22.93 -24.86
CA HIS A 122 -25.16 23.62 -26.12
C HIS A 122 -26.25 23.31 -27.17
N ALA A 123 -26.61 22.03 -27.34
CA ALA A 123 -27.67 21.64 -28.26
C ALA A 123 -29.04 22.22 -27.87
N ARG A 124 -29.34 22.35 -26.57
CA ARG A 124 -30.56 22.99 -26.07
C ARG A 124 -30.57 24.50 -26.37
N GLU A 125 -29.46 25.20 -26.11
CA GLU A 125 -29.31 26.64 -26.38
C GLU A 125 -29.51 26.94 -27.87
N MET A 126 -28.90 26.14 -28.75
CA MET A 126 -29.08 26.23 -30.19
C MET A 126 -30.55 26.07 -30.62
N ARG A 127 -31.28 25.10 -30.03
CA ARG A 127 -32.72 24.91 -30.31
C ARG A 127 -33.59 26.06 -29.82
N LEU A 128 -33.19 26.70 -28.73
CA LEU A 128 -33.88 27.87 -28.16
C LEU A 128 -33.49 29.18 -28.87
N GLY A 129 -32.45 29.18 -29.70
CA GLY A 129 -31.95 30.37 -30.39
C GLY A 129 -31.33 31.40 -29.44
N VAL A 130 -30.78 30.95 -28.30
CA VAL A 130 -30.06 31.81 -27.34
C VAL A 130 -28.55 31.73 -27.58
N GLU A 131 -27.81 32.73 -27.08
CA GLU A 131 -26.34 32.67 -27.08
C GLU A 131 -25.86 31.44 -26.32
N THR A 132 -24.94 30.69 -26.93
CA THR A 132 -24.41 29.45 -26.37
C THR A 132 -23.41 29.74 -25.27
N THR A 133 -23.49 29.03 -24.15
CA THR A 133 -22.53 29.18 -23.05
C THR A 133 -21.16 28.62 -23.43
N ASP A 134 -21.15 27.45 -24.07
CA ASP A 134 -19.93 26.76 -24.47
C ASP A 134 -19.62 27.01 -25.95
N SER A 135 -18.34 26.95 -26.31
CA SER A 135 -17.94 26.78 -27.70
C SER A 135 -17.88 25.29 -28.05
N LEU A 136 -18.72 24.84 -29.00
CA LEU A 136 -18.72 23.44 -29.43
C LEU A 136 -17.35 22.98 -29.94
N SER A 137 -16.65 23.83 -30.69
CA SER A 137 -15.32 23.49 -31.20
C SER A 137 -14.28 23.36 -30.09
N ALA A 138 -14.43 24.12 -29.00
CA ALA A 138 -13.56 23.98 -27.83
C ALA A 138 -13.83 22.67 -27.08
N LEU A 139 -15.10 22.27 -26.94
CA LEU A 139 -15.47 20.97 -26.37
C LEU A 139 -14.91 19.81 -27.20
N ASP A 140 -15.06 19.86 -28.52
CA ASP A 140 -14.56 18.81 -29.43
C ASP A 140 -13.03 18.72 -29.43
N THR A 141 -12.35 19.87 -29.40
CA THR A 141 -10.89 19.93 -29.31
C THR A 141 -10.41 19.29 -28.00
N TYR A 142 -11.06 19.62 -26.88
CA TYR A 142 -10.75 19.04 -25.58
C TYR A 142 -11.03 17.54 -25.53
N ALA A 143 -12.18 17.08 -26.05
CA ALA A 143 -12.52 15.66 -26.11
C ALA A 143 -11.52 14.86 -26.96
N GLN A 144 -11.07 15.41 -28.09
CA GLN A 144 -10.06 14.78 -28.91
C GLN A 144 -8.70 14.72 -28.20
N ALA A 145 -8.27 15.81 -27.56
CA ALA A 145 -7.04 15.80 -26.77
C ALA A 145 -7.07 14.75 -25.66
N LEU A 146 -8.20 14.59 -24.96
CA LEU A 146 -8.39 13.49 -23.99
C LEU A 146 -8.27 12.11 -24.65
N ALA A 147 -8.86 11.93 -25.83
CA ALA A 147 -8.78 10.66 -26.56
C ALA A 147 -7.34 10.30 -26.98
N ASP A 148 -6.50 11.32 -27.20
CA ASP A 148 -5.11 11.16 -27.63
C ASP A 148 -4.13 10.96 -26.46
N VAL A 149 -4.53 11.18 -25.20
CA VAL A 149 -3.66 10.93 -24.01
C VAL A 149 -2.96 9.57 -24.02
N PRO A 150 -3.62 8.43 -24.37
CA PRO A 150 -2.92 7.13 -24.44
C PRO A 150 -1.91 6.97 -25.58
N GLN A 151 -1.80 7.97 -26.46
CA GLN A 151 -0.89 8.02 -27.60
C GLN A 151 0.30 8.96 -27.35
N GLU A 152 0.33 9.67 -26.22
CA GLU A 152 1.42 10.56 -25.84
C GLU A 152 2.73 9.80 -25.61
N GLU A 153 3.85 10.47 -25.90
CA GLU A 153 5.18 10.00 -25.54
C GLU A 153 5.34 10.06 -24.02
N GLY A 154 5.50 8.92 -23.36
CA GLY A 154 5.58 8.83 -21.90
C GLY A 154 4.40 8.12 -21.23
N PHE A 155 3.32 7.83 -21.97
CA PHE A 155 2.20 7.05 -21.44
C PHE A 155 2.66 5.68 -20.92
N PRO A 156 2.19 5.23 -19.73
CA PRO A 156 1.21 5.88 -18.84
C PRO A 156 1.83 6.66 -17.67
N THR A 157 3.14 6.84 -17.63
CA THR A 157 3.87 7.37 -16.46
C THR A 157 4.07 8.88 -16.50
N ASP A 158 4.20 9.45 -17.70
CA ASP A 158 4.45 10.87 -17.93
C ASP A 158 3.49 11.31 -19.04
N ILE A 159 2.44 12.04 -18.66
CA ILE A 159 1.35 12.46 -19.54
C ILE A 159 0.92 13.88 -19.18
N GLU A 160 0.46 14.62 -20.18
CA GLU A 160 -0.05 15.98 -20.00
C GLU A 160 -1.57 16.00 -20.22
N TRP A 161 -2.33 16.30 -19.15
CA TRP A 161 -3.77 16.41 -19.28
C TRP A 161 -4.15 17.72 -19.97
N PRO A 162 -5.05 17.70 -20.97
CA PRO A 162 -5.52 18.92 -21.61
C PRO A 162 -6.29 19.80 -20.61
N GLU A 163 -6.26 21.11 -20.83
CA GLU A 163 -7.00 22.07 -20.00
C GLU A 163 -8.49 22.03 -20.33
N VAL A 164 -9.31 22.03 -19.28
CA VAL A 164 -10.78 22.07 -19.43
C VAL A 164 -11.18 23.42 -20.06
N PRO A 165 -11.95 23.43 -21.16
CA PRO A 165 -12.38 24.67 -21.79
C PRO A 165 -13.32 25.44 -20.86
N ALA A 166 -13.18 26.78 -20.85
CA ALA A 166 -14.01 27.70 -20.06
C ALA A 166 -15.51 27.58 -20.38
#